data_AF-A0A353TDK8-F1
#
_entry.id   AF-A0A353TDK8-F1
#
_cell.length_a   1.000
_cell.length_b   1.000
_cell.length_c   1.000
_cell.angle_alpha   90.00
_cell.angle_beta   90.00
_cell.angle_gamma   90.00
#
_symmetry.space_group_name_H-M   'P 1'
#
loop_
_entity.id
_entity.type
_entity.pdbx_description
1 polymer ?
#
loop_
_entity_poly.entity_id
_entity_poly.type
_entity_poly.pdbx_seq_one_letter_code
_entity_poly.pdbx_strand_id
1 'polypeptide(L)' 'ENRVKGTKEWNIYEVVCVDGNIKLSVNGKFVNGITNSSQKKGYICLEAEGSEIHFRNIQIIELD' A
#
# COMPACT_ATOMS: atom_id res chain seq x y z
N GLU A 1 -17.46 -6.46 0.25
CA GLU A 1 -17.27 -5.67 1.47
C GLU A 1 -16.47 -4.43 1.09
N ASN A 2 -16.94 -3.22 1.42
CA ASN A 2 -16.23 -2.00 1.08
C ASN A 2 -15.17 -1.74 2.16
N ARG A 3 -13.89 -1.80 1.78
CA ARG A 3 -12.76 -1.74 2.73
C ARG A 3 -12.26 -0.32 2.97
N VAL A 4 -12.63 0.62 2.11
CA VAL A 4 -12.22 2.02 2.15
C VAL A 4 -13.29 2.83 2.86
N LYS A 5 -12.87 3.70 3.78
CA LYS A 5 -13.76 4.67 4.42
C LYS A 5 -14.12 5.80 3.44
N GLY A 6 -15.21 6.52 3.71
CA GLY A 6 -15.66 7.61 2.85
C GLY A 6 -14.66 8.77 2.69
N THR A 7 -14.98 9.71 1.82
CA THR A 7 -14.16 10.89 1.57
C THR A 7 -13.84 11.65 2.86
N LYS A 8 -12.61 12.16 2.98
CA LYS A 8 -12.06 12.88 4.16
C LYS A 8 -11.78 12.01 5.39
N GLU A 9 -12.04 10.70 5.34
CA GLU A 9 -11.64 9.77 6.38
C GLU A 9 -10.26 9.18 6.11
N TRP A 10 -9.52 8.92 7.19
CA TRP A 10 -8.20 8.29 7.10
C TRP A 10 -8.30 6.79 6.87
N ASN A 11 -7.65 6.34 5.81
CA ASN A 11 -7.45 4.94 5.48
C ASN A 11 -6.00 4.53 5.76
N ILE A 12 -5.81 3.30 6.25
CA ILE A 12 -4.48 2.72 6.48
C ILE A 12 -4.20 1.76 5.35
N TYR A 13 -3.06 1.96 4.68
CA TYR A 13 -2.55 1.08 3.65
C TYR A 13 -1.28 0.42 4.17
N GLU A 14 -1.23 -0.90 4.09
CA GLU A 14 -0.05 -1.70 4.42
C GLU A 14 0.35 -2.50 3.18
N VAL A 15 1.60 -2.36 2.77
CA VAL A 15 2.17 -3.08 1.63
C VAL A 15 3.34 -3.91 2.14
N VAL A 16 3.28 -5.23 1.93
CA VAL A 16 4.33 -6.17 2.33
C VAL A 16 4.91 -6.82 1.08
N CYS A 17 6.22 -6.69 0.89
CA CYS A 17 6.95 -7.20 -0.27
C CYS A 17 7.99 -8.23 0.18
N VAL A 18 7.82 -9.50 -0.20
CA VAL A 18 8.73 -10.61 0.14
C VAL A 18 8.96 -11.47 -1.10
N ASP A 19 10.22 -11.57 -1.55
CA ASP A 19 10.65 -12.43 -2.67
C ASP A 19 9.87 -12.29 -3.98
N GLY A 20 9.42 -11.07 -4.29
CA GLY A 20 8.61 -10.80 -5.49
C GLY A 20 7.12 -11.11 -5.30
N ASN A 21 6.69 -11.46 -4.09
CA ASN A 21 5.29 -11.47 -3.68
C ASN A 21 4.97 -10.16 -2.96
N ILE A 22 3.93 -9.47 -3.43
CA ILE A 22 3.50 -8.17 -2.92
C ILE A 22 2.07 -8.36 -2.43
N LYS A 23 1.80 -7.95 -1.19
CA LYS A 23 0.45 -7.99 -0.60
C LYS A 23 0.04 -6.58 -0.19
N LEU A 24 -1.18 -6.21 -0.55
CA LEU A 24 -1.83 -4.99 -0.11
C LEU A 24 -2.93 -5.32 0.90
N SER A 25 -2.87 -4.65 2.04
CA SER A 25 -3.94 -4.60 3.02
C SER A 25 -4.48 -3.18 3.14
N VAL A 26 -5.80 -3.05 3.21
CA VAL A 26 -6.49 -1.77 3.46
C VAL A 26 -7.28 -1.90 4.75
N ASN A 27 -7.05 -0.99 5.69
CA ASN A 27 -7.68 -0.96 7.01
C ASN A 27 -7.58 -2.34 7.72
N GLY A 28 -6.39 -2.94 7.71
CA GLY A 28 -6.08 -4.21 8.41
C GLY A 28 -6.63 -5.47 7.72
N LYS A 29 -7.09 -5.37 6.47
CA LYS A 29 -7.65 -6.51 5.72
C LYS A 29 -6.94 -6.66 4.39
N PHE A 30 -6.47 -7.87 4.10
CA PHE A 30 -5.91 -8.21 2.80
C PHE A 30 -6.95 -7.97 1.70
N VAL A 31 -6.54 -7.27 0.64
CA VAL A 31 -7.42 -6.94 -0.49
C VAL A 31 -6.93 -7.51 -1.81
N ASN A 32 -5.64 -7.40 -2.10
CA ASN A 32 -5.07 -7.85 -3.37
C ASN A 32 -3.56 -8.04 -3.27
N GLY A 33 -2.96 -8.68 -4.26
CA GLY A 33 -1.51 -8.87 -4.33
C GLY A 33 -1.01 -9.25 -5.71
N ILE A 34 0.31 -9.24 -5.85
CA ILE A 34 1.08 -9.67 -7.02
C ILE A 34 1.97 -10.82 -6.58
N THR A 35 2.16 -11.81 -7.44
CA THR A 35 3.11 -12.92 -7.20
C THR A 35 4.13 -12.99 -8.34
N ASN A 36 5.31 -13.53 -8.06
CA ASN A 36 6.38 -13.73 -9.05
C ASN A 36 6.79 -12.46 -9.80
N SER A 37 6.79 -11.29 -9.14
CA SER A 37 7.34 -10.07 -9.72
C SER A 37 8.83 -10.26 -10.03
N SER A 38 9.22 -9.96 -11.26
CA SER A 38 10.64 -9.91 -11.66
C SER A 38 11.36 -8.72 -10.99
N GLN A 39 10.62 -7.67 -10.65
CA GLN A 39 11.14 -6.50 -9.94
C GLN A 39 11.00 -6.70 -8.43
N LYS A 40 12.14 -6.77 -7.73
CA LYS A 40 12.22 -7.02 -6.27
C LYS A 40 12.78 -5.85 -5.47
N LYS A 41 13.25 -4.79 -6.13
CA LYS A 41 13.80 -3.57 -5.52
C LYS A 41 13.41 -2.36 -6.37
N GLY A 42 13.20 -1.21 -5.72
CA GLY A 42 12.81 0.02 -6.38
C GLY A 42 12.49 1.13 -5.38
N TYR A 43 11.99 2.25 -5.89
CA TYR A 43 11.56 3.38 -5.08
C TYR A 43 10.07 3.28 -4.73
N ILE A 44 9.69 3.84 -3.59
CA ILE A 44 8.29 4.06 -3.21
C ILE A 44 7.87 5.42 -3.75
N CYS A 45 6.74 5.47 -4.46
CA CYS A 45 6.13 6.70 -4.96
C CYS A 45 4.78 6.91 -4.27
N LEU A 46 4.50 8.15 -3.87
CA LEU A 46 3.18 8.58 -3.41
C LEU A 46 2.55 9.40 -4.52
N GLU A 47 1.47 8.90 -5.10
CA GLU A 47 0.80 9.53 -6.23
C GLU A 47 -0.49 10.22 -5.79
N ALA A 48 -0.68 11.44 -6.28
CA ALA A 48 -1.95 12.16 -6.20
C ALA A 48 -2.44 12.44 -7.63
N GLU A 49 -3.48 11.72 -8.06
CA GLU A 49 -4.04 11.86 -9.41
C GLU A 49 -5.33 12.70 -9.35
N GLY A 50 -5.32 13.83 -10.07
CA GLY A 50 -6.52 14.65 -10.35
C GLY A 50 -7.17 15.36 -9.16
N SER A 51 -6.76 15.09 -7.93
CA SER A 51 -7.28 15.72 -6.72
C SER A 51 -6.24 15.74 -5.60
N GLU A 52 -6.48 16.59 -4.59
CA GLU A 52 -5.61 16.70 -3.43
C GLU A 52 -5.67 15.43 -2.57
N ILE A 53 -4.49 14.90 -2.21
CA ILE A 53 -4.35 13.72 -1.33
C ILE A 53 -3.37 14.07 -0.20
N HIS A 54 -3.72 13.70 1.03
CA HIS A 54 -2.89 13.91 2.21
C HIS A 54 -2.33 12.57 2.68
N PHE A 55 -1.02 12.50 2.90
CA PHE A 55 -0.34 11.34 3.44
C PHE A 55 0.23 11.67 4.82
N ARG A 56 0.17 10.74 5.77
CA ARG A 56 0.78 10.87 7.10
C ARG A 56 1.16 9.50 7.65
N ASN A 57 2.01 9.51 8.68
CA ASN A 57 2.45 8.30 9.39
C ASN A 57 3.05 7.23 8.46
N ILE A 58 3.88 7.66 7.51
CA ILE A 58 4.55 6.76 6.58
C ILE A 58 5.73 6.11 7.31
N GLN A 59 5.70 4.79 7.39
CA GLN A 59 6.73 3.99 8.03
C GLN A 59 7.24 2.95 7.05
N ILE A 60 8.55 2.73 7.04
CA ILE A 60 9.22 1.72 6.22
C ILE A 60 9.97 0.82 7.17
N ILE A 61 9.75 -0.49 7.02
CA ILE A 61 10.46 -1.54 7.75
C ILE A 61 11.16 -2.37 6.69
N GLU A 62 12.48 -2.40 6.73
CA GLU A 62 13.26 -3.32 5.90
C GLU A 62 13.11 -4.74 6.44
N LEU A 63 12.91 -5.70 5.55
CA LEU A 63 12.74 -7.12 5.86
C LEU A 63 14.02 -7.85 5.43
N ASP A 64 14.49 -8.77 6.28
CA ASP A 64 15.71 -9.56 6.07
C ASP A 64 15.56 -10.63 4.97
#